data_AF-A0A9X3PBJ2-F1
#
_entry.id   AF-A0A9X3PBJ2-F1
#
_cell.length_a   1.000
_cell.length_b   1.000
_cell.length_c   1.000
_cell.angle_alpha   90.00
_cell.angle_beta   90.00
_cell.angle_gamma   90.00
#
_symmetry.space_group_name_H-M   'P 1'
#
loop_
_entity.id
_entity.type
_entity.pdbx_description
1 polymer ?
#
loop_
_entity_poly.entity_id
_entity_poly.type
_entity_poly.pdbx_seq_one_letter_code
_entity_poly.pdbx_strand_id
1 'polypeptide(L)'
;MTQVPNPPPSSGPPYYGPPAQSGRPRTISLLAVVFGGAALLFGLIPLVGLVVGGLFAAAAIVLGIIGILKSHKVMAIIGISLAALGMIISGAITGATFDAADYEDSADAPSRTIEPTTRPEPTEEPTTSEEPTEEPTTRPEPTEEATTSEEPTEEATTSAEPNEEPTTSAEPTEEPTTSPEAEEDSGGASDGSFGDGIWTVGEDIEPGTYSTTVPDESFGCYWERLSGFSGELDDIIANGNVEPGLQATVTIDSSDQGFNSQDCGTWLPAESEPQEDSGGASDGSFGDGIWTVGEDIEPGTYSTTVPDESFGCYWERLSGFSGELDDIIANGNVEPGLQATVTIDSSDQGFNSQDCGTWELQD
;
A
#
# COMPACT_ATOMS: atom_id res chain seq x y z
N MET A 1 -12.48 -86.23 5.73
CA MET A 1 -12.63 -84.94 6.44
C MET A 1 -13.58 -84.10 5.61
N THR A 2 -14.82 -83.97 6.06
CA THR A 2 -15.87 -83.18 5.41
C THR A 2 -15.71 -81.72 5.82
N GLN A 3 -15.48 -80.84 4.85
CA GLN A 3 -15.32 -79.41 5.06
C GLN A 3 -16.70 -78.77 5.29
N VAL A 4 -16.89 -78.13 6.44
CA VAL A 4 -18.12 -77.40 6.76
C VAL A 4 -18.04 -76.02 6.09
N PRO A 5 -19.07 -75.56 5.36
CA PRO A 5 -19.06 -74.22 4.77
C PRO A 5 -19.18 -73.13 5.85
N ASN A 6 -18.42 -72.05 5.69
CA ASN A 6 -18.50 -70.89 6.59
C ASN A 6 -19.86 -70.19 6.48
N PRO A 7 -20.40 -69.67 7.60
CA PRO A 7 -21.65 -68.92 7.59
C PRO A 7 -21.50 -67.56 6.88
N PRO A 8 -22.57 -67.01 6.29
CA PRO A 8 -22.54 -65.70 5.66
C PRO A 8 -22.32 -64.58 6.70
N PRO A 9 -21.71 -63.45 6.30
CA PRO A 9 -21.46 -62.34 7.21
C PRO A 9 -22.76 -61.72 7.72
N SER A 10 -22.78 -61.43 9.02
CA SER A 10 -23.88 -60.75 9.70
C SER A 10 -24.02 -59.31 9.19
N SER A 11 -25.17 -58.99 8.58
CA SER A 11 -25.56 -57.61 8.26
C SER A 11 -25.73 -56.82 9.55
N GLY A 12 -24.79 -55.91 9.84
CA GLY A 12 -24.88 -54.97 10.96
C GLY A 12 -26.07 -54.01 10.81
N PRO A 13 -26.49 -53.36 11.91
CA PRO A 13 -27.62 -52.44 11.88
C PRO A 13 -27.33 -51.23 10.96
N PRO A 14 -28.36 -50.63 10.34
CA PRO A 14 -28.19 -49.47 9.49
C PRO A 14 -27.57 -48.30 10.27
N TYR A 15 -26.49 -47.74 9.72
CA TYR A 15 -25.81 -46.59 10.27
C TYR A 15 -26.66 -45.34 10.02
N TYR A 16 -27.28 -44.81 11.08
CA TYR A 16 -27.90 -43.50 11.03
C TYR A 16 -26.81 -42.44 11.20
N GLY A 17 -26.48 -41.73 10.12
CA GLY A 17 -25.59 -40.57 10.18
C GLY A 17 -26.15 -39.51 11.14
N PRO A 18 -25.27 -38.70 11.77
CA PRO A 18 -25.71 -37.61 12.63
C PRO A 18 -26.61 -36.64 11.85
N PRO A 19 -27.64 -36.05 12.49
CA PRO A 19 -28.51 -35.10 11.81
C PRO A 19 -27.70 -33.95 11.25
N ALA A 20 -28.02 -33.53 10.02
CA ALA A 20 -27.41 -32.38 9.37
C ALA A 20 -27.44 -31.19 10.34
N GLN A 21 -26.26 -30.69 10.70
CA GLN A 21 -26.15 -29.51 11.56
C GLN A 21 -26.77 -28.33 10.83
N SER A 22 -27.88 -27.82 11.37
CA SER A 22 -28.50 -26.58 10.90
C SER A 22 -27.48 -25.45 11.04
N GLY A 23 -27.09 -24.84 9.92
CA GLY A 23 -26.11 -23.76 9.87
C GLY A 23 -26.45 -22.63 10.86
N ARG A 24 -25.45 -22.16 11.59
CA ARG A 24 -25.55 -21.01 12.51
C ARG A 24 -26.17 -19.79 11.79
N PRO A 25 -27.02 -19.00 12.46
CA PRO A 25 -27.78 -17.92 11.83
C PRO A 25 -26.87 -16.83 11.28
N ARG A 26 -26.87 -16.64 9.94
CA ARG A 26 -26.16 -15.60 9.18
C ARG A 26 -26.80 -14.20 9.32
N THR A 27 -27.33 -13.87 10.49
CA THR A 27 -28.17 -12.69 10.67
C THR A 27 -27.37 -11.39 10.58
N ILE A 28 -26.14 -11.36 11.09
CA ILE A 28 -25.33 -10.14 11.16
C ILE A 28 -24.82 -9.70 9.79
N SER A 29 -24.27 -10.62 8.99
CA SER A 29 -23.79 -10.32 7.63
C SER A 29 -24.95 -9.99 6.67
N LEU A 30 -26.11 -10.62 6.84
CA LEU A 30 -27.31 -10.27 6.09
C LEU A 30 -27.77 -8.84 6.41
N LEU A 31 -27.72 -8.44 7.69
CA LEU A 31 -28.00 -7.07 8.08
C LEU A 31 -27.00 -6.09 7.44
N ALA A 32 -25.69 -6.39 7.44
CA ALA A 32 -24.70 -5.52 6.79
C ALA A 32 -25.02 -5.26 5.30
N VAL A 33 -25.42 -6.30 4.55
CA VAL A 33 -25.84 -6.17 3.15
C VAL A 33 -27.13 -5.34 3.01
N VAL A 34 -28.12 -5.54 3.88
CA VAL A 34 -29.38 -4.76 3.87
C VAL A 34 -29.13 -3.28 4.17
N PHE A 35 -28.29 -2.97 5.16
CA PHE A 35 -27.93 -1.61 5.52
C PHE A 35 -27.08 -0.94 4.43
N GLY A 36 -26.13 -1.66 3.82
CA GLY A 36 -25.35 -1.17 2.67
C GLY A 36 -26.21 -0.87 1.43
N GLY A 37 -27.17 -1.76 1.13
CA GLY A 37 -28.15 -1.52 0.06
C GLY A 37 -29.07 -0.32 0.35
N ALA A 38 -29.51 -0.14 1.60
CA ALA A 38 -30.28 1.03 2.00
C ALA A 38 -29.46 2.33 1.88
N ALA A 39 -28.19 2.32 2.30
CA ALA A 39 -27.28 3.46 2.14
C ALA A 39 -27.14 3.88 0.67
N LEU A 40 -26.96 2.91 -0.23
CA LEU A 40 -26.90 3.16 -1.67
C LEU A 40 -28.21 3.75 -2.22
N LEU A 41 -29.36 3.19 -1.84
CA LEU A 41 -30.67 3.67 -2.30
C LEU A 41 -30.99 5.09 -1.81
N PHE A 42 -30.73 5.39 -0.53
CA PHE A 42 -30.97 6.73 0.04
C PHE A 42 -29.93 7.76 -0.39
N GLY A 43 -28.71 7.33 -0.72
CA GLY A 43 -27.65 8.18 -1.29
C GLY A 43 -28.00 8.81 -2.64
N LEU A 44 -29.01 8.26 -3.35
CA LEU A 44 -29.52 8.82 -4.61
C LEU A 44 -30.47 10.01 -4.43
N ILE A 45 -30.87 10.33 -3.20
CA ILE A 45 -31.83 11.40 -2.91
C ILE A 45 -31.07 12.60 -2.31
N PRO A 46 -31.03 13.77 -2.97
CA PRO A 46 -30.38 14.97 -2.44
C PRO A 46 -30.91 15.36 -1.05
N LEU A 47 -30.03 15.87 -0.17
CA LEU A 47 -30.26 16.20 1.26
C LEU A 47 -30.59 15.00 2.18
N VAL A 48 -31.39 14.04 1.72
CA VAL A 48 -31.71 12.80 2.48
C VAL A 48 -30.51 11.86 2.51
N GLY A 49 -29.73 11.77 1.43
CA GLY A 49 -28.52 10.96 1.33
C GLY A 49 -27.45 11.33 2.36
N LEU A 50 -27.28 12.64 2.64
CA LEU A 50 -26.30 13.12 3.61
C LEU A 50 -26.62 12.64 5.04
N VAL A 51 -27.86 12.81 5.48
CA VAL A 51 -28.26 12.53 6.86
C VAL A 51 -28.68 11.08 7.05
N VAL A 52 -29.58 10.58 6.20
CA VAL A 52 -30.14 9.24 6.33
C VAL A 52 -29.21 8.21 5.70
N GLY A 53 -28.69 8.47 4.49
CA GLY A 53 -27.71 7.60 3.83
C GLY A 53 -26.42 7.44 4.64
N GLY A 54 -25.91 8.53 5.22
CA GLY A 54 -24.74 8.50 6.11
C GLY A 54 -24.93 7.63 7.35
N LEU A 55 -26.12 7.65 7.98
CA LEU A 55 -26.42 6.77 9.13
C LEU A 55 -26.48 5.29 8.73
N PHE A 56 -27.06 4.97 7.56
CA PHE A 56 -27.07 3.61 7.03
C PHE A 56 -25.65 3.13 6.66
N ALA A 57 -24.82 4.01 6.09
CA ALA A 57 -23.43 3.70 5.77
C ALA A 57 -22.59 3.42 7.03
N ALA A 58 -22.70 4.25 8.07
CA ALA A 58 -22.03 4.03 9.35
C ALA A 58 -22.45 2.69 10.00
N ALA A 59 -23.74 2.37 9.99
CA ALA A 59 -24.24 1.10 10.51
C ALA A 59 -23.72 -0.11 9.68
N ALA A 60 -23.66 0.01 8.36
CA ALA A 60 -23.15 -1.04 7.47
C ALA A 60 -21.64 -1.28 7.70
N ILE A 61 -20.84 -0.23 7.90
CA ILE A 61 -19.42 -0.32 8.20
C ILE A 61 -19.18 -1.04 9.53
N VAL A 62 -19.88 -0.63 10.60
CA VAL A 62 -19.76 -1.25 11.92
C VAL A 62 -20.18 -2.73 11.88
N LEU A 63 -21.28 -3.07 11.22
CA LEU A 63 -21.73 -4.45 11.06
C LEU A 63 -20.81 -5.28 10.17
N GLY A 64 -20.22 -4.67 9.15
CA GLY A 64 -19.23 -5.28 8.26
C GLY A 64 -17.96 -5.66 9.02
N ILE A 65 -17.39 -4.72 9.80
CA ILE A 65 -16.20 -4.97 10.64
C ILE A 65 -16.47 -6.12 11.61
N ILE A 66 -17.62 -6.12 12.31
CA ILE A 66 -18.01 -7.21 13.21
C ILE A 66 -18.18 -8.55 12.45
N GLY A 67 -18.65 -8.51 11.20
CA GLY A 67 -18.81 -9.68 10.34
C GLY A 67 -17.48 -10.28 9.86
N ILE A 68 -16.48 -9.43 9.59
CA ILE A 68 -15.11 -9.85 9.24
C ILE A 68 -14.48 -10.58 10.43
N LEU A 69 -14.60 -10.02 11.64
CA LEU A 69 -14.06 -10.60 12.88
C LEU A 69 -14.72 -11.94 13.29
N LYS A 70 -15.90 -12.27 12.77
CA LYS A 70 -16.67 -13.47 13.13
C LYS A 70 -16.74 -14.56 12.04
N SER A 71 -15.84 -14.52 11.06
CA SER A 71 -15.65 -15.52 9.98
C SER A 71 -16.59 -15.47 8.77
N HIS A 72 -17.23 -14.32 8.46
CA HIS A 72 -18.10 -14.16 7.29
C HIS A 72 -17.62 -13.04 6.35
N LYS A 73 -16.35 -13.16 5.92
CA LYS A 73 -15.60 -12.13 5.18
C LYS A 73 -16.33 -11.66 3.91
N VAL A 74 -16.78 -12.57 3.05
CA VAL A 74 -17.34 -12.22 1.72
C VAL A 74 -18.58 -11.32 1.80
N MET A 75 -19.60 -11.67 2.60
CA MET A 75 -20.82 -10.85 2.70
C MET A 75 -20.61 -9.54 3.47
N ALA A 76 -19.66 -9.52 4.39
CA ALA A 76 -19.29 -8.28 5.10
C ALA A 76 -18.61 -7.28 4.16
N ILE A 77 -17.68 -7.76 3.31
CA ILE A 77 -17.01 -6.95 2.28
C ILE A 77 -18.05 -6.36 1.32
N ILE A 78 -18.99 -7.17 0.81
CA ILE A 78 -20.07 -6.68 -0.07
C ILE A 78 -20.88 -5.55 0.59
N GLY A 79 -21.23 -5.69 1.88
CA GLY A 79 -21.97 -4.65 2.61
C GLY A 79 -21.18 -3.34 2.77
N ILE A 80 -19.89 -3.42 3.06
CA ILE A 80 -19.00 -2.25 3.18
C ILE A 80 -18.81 -1.57 1.82
N SER A 81 -18.57 -2.33 0.75
CA SER A 81 -18.40 -1.80 -0.61
C SER A 81 -19.66 -1.05 -1.09
N LEU A 82 -20.85 -1.59 -0.82
CA LEU A 82 -22.11 -0.91 -1.15
C LEU A 82 -22.31 0.40 -0.36
N ALA A 83 -21.89 0.42 0.90
CA ALA A 83 -21.96 1.62 1.74
C ALA A 83 -20.99 2.71 1.27
N ALA A 84 -19.75 2.35 0.92
CA ALA A 84 -18.75 3.27 0.38
C ALA A 84 -19.21 3.89 -0.95
N LEU A 85 -19.71 3.05 -1.88
CA LEU A 85 -20.27 3.52 -3.14
C LEU A 85 -21.45 4.47 -2.94
N GLY A 86 -22.33 4.17 -1.98
CA GLY A 86 -23.44 5.06 -1.60
C GLY A 86 -22.99 6.43 -1.09
N MET A 87 -21.91 6.48 -0.29
CA MET A 87 -21.35 7.75 0.20
C MET A 87 -20.70 8.57 -0.92
N ILE A 88 -19.93 7.93 -1.82
CA ILE A 88 -19.30 8.61 -2.96
C ILE A 88 -20.35 9.22 -3.88
N ILE A 89 -21.39 8.46 -4.23
CA ILE A 89 -22.50 8.94 -5.07
C ILE A 89 -23.24 10.10 -4.39
N SER A 90 -23.53 10.00 -3.09
CA SER A 90 -24.17 11.08 -2.33
C SER A 90 -23.31 12.35 -2.29
N GLY A 91 -21.98 12.21 -2.16
CA GLY A 91 -21.03 13.33 -2.20
C GLY A 91 -21.01 14.02 -3.56
N ALA A 92 -20.93 13.25 -4.65
CA ALA A 92 -20.94 13.78 -6.01
C ALA A 92 -22.24 14.51 -6.37
N ILE A 93 -23.40 13.95 -6.01
CA ILE A 93 -24.71 14.61 -6.23
C ILE A 93 -24.80 15.92 -5.43
N THR A 94 -24.33 15.91 -4.18
CA THR A 94 -24.35 17.10 -3.31
C THR A 94 -23.41 18.18 -3.85
N GLY A 95 -22.17 17.83 -4.20
CA GLY A 95 -21.20 18.75 -4.81
C GLY A 95 -21.74 19.42 -6.07
N ALA A 96 -22.35 18.64 -6.98
CA ALA A 96 -22.95 19.17 -8.20
C ALA A 96 -24.12 20.15 -7.94
N THR A 97 -24.86 19.99 -6.83
CA THR A 97 -25.93 20.95 -6.46
C THR A 97 -25.43 22.25 -5.85
N PHE A 98 -24.27 22.22 -5.16
CA PHE A 98 -23.64 23.44 -4.65
C PHE A 98 -23.00 24.26 -5.78
N ASP A 99 -22.34 23.58 -6.72
CA ASP A 99 -21.71 24.21 -7.89
C ASP A 99 -22.75 24.89 -8.82
N ALA A 100 -23.95 24.30 -8.93
CA ALA A 100 -25.07 24.89 -9.66
C ALA A 100 -25.68 26.13 -8.97
N ALA A 101 -25.57 26.25 -7.64
CA ALA A 101 -26.10 27.39 -6.89
C ALA A 101 -25.18 28.62 -6.96
N ASP A 102 -23.87 28.42 -7.07
CA ASP A 102 -22.90 29.51 -7.25
C ASP A 102 -22.91 30.09 -8.68
N TYR A 103 -23.46 29.37 -9.65
CA TYR A 103 -23.59 29.84 -11.04
C TYR A 103 -24.67 30.91 -11.23
N GLU A 104 -25.69 31.00 -10.37
CA GLU A 104 -26.79 31.95 -10.54
C GLU A 104 -26.53 33.35 -9.94
N ASP A 105 -25.54 33.53 -9.04
CA ASP A 105 -25.25 34.84 -8.41
C ASP A 105 -24.37 35.76 -9.29
N SER A 106 -23.75 35.22 -10.34
CA SER A 106 -22.77 35.96 -11.15
C SER A 106 -23.36 36.68 -12.38
N ALA A 107 -24.68 36.68 -12.57
CA ALA A 107 -25.32 37.17 -13.80
C ALA A 107 -26.09 38.51 -13.70
N ASP A 108 -26.15 39.20 -12.55
CA ASP A 108 -26.86 40.49 -12.47
C ASP A 108 -26.20 41.51 -11.54
N ALA A 109 -25.19 42.23 -12.03
CA ALA A 109 -24.71 43.46 -11.41
C ALA A 109 -24.47 44.55 -12.48
N PRO A 110 -25.27 45.64 -12.50
CA PRO A 110 -25.07 46.73 -13.45
C PRO A 110 -23.85 47.59 -13.08
N SER A 111 -23.02 47.85 -14.09
CA SER A 111 -21.83 48.72 -14.09
C SER A 111 -22.07 50.07 -13.40
N ARG A 112 -21.32 50.34 -12.32
CA ARG A 112 -21.22 51.67 -11.71
C ARG A 112 -19.93 52.35 -12.14
N THR A 113 -20.11 53.49 -12.81
CA THR A 113 -19.13 54.54 -13.10
C THR A 113 -18.26 54.88 -11.89
N ILE A 114 -16.93 54.85 -12.06
CA ILE A 114 -15.94 55.24 -11.06
C ILE A 114 -15.68 56.76 -11.19
N GLU A 115 -16.00 57.53 -10.15
CA GLU A 115 -15.42 58.86 -9.92
C GLU A 115 -14.13 58.73 -9.09
N PRO A 116 -13.07 59.54 -9.35
CA PRO A 116 -11.80 59.37 -8.68
C PRO A 116 -11.84 59.98 -7.27
N THR A 117 -11.76 59.14 -6.24
CA THR A 117 -11.61 59.59 -4.85
C THR A 117 -10.13 59.65 -4.45
N THR A 118 -9.81 60.77 -3.83
CA THR A 118 -8.50 61.27 -3.42
C THR A 118 -7.83 60.40 -2.36
N ARG A 119 -6.51 60.20 -2.53
CA ARG A 119 -5.55 59.61 -1.60
C ARG A 119 -5.41 60.43 -0.31
N PRO A 120 -5.51 59.84 0.90
CA PRO A 120 -4.92 60.42 2.11
C PRO A 120 -3.48 59.92 2.34
N GLU A 121 -2.65 60.81 2.87
CA GLU A 121 -1.24 60.64 3.25
C GLU A 121 -1.04 59.64 4.41
N PRO A 122 0.18 59.04 4.55
CA PRO A 122 0.48 58.17 5.68
C PRO A 122 0.81 59.01 6.93
N THR A 123 0.07 58.77 8.00
CA THR A 123 0.42 59.27 9.35
C THR A 123 1.16 58.15 10.07
N GLU A 124 2.43 58.38 10.36
CA GLU A 124 3.24 57.55 11.26
C GLU A 124 2.84 57.80 12.71
N GLU A 125 2.53 56.74 13.46
CA GLU A 125 2.64 56.73 14.92
C GLU A 125 3.33 55.43 15.38
N PRO A 126 4.31 55.50 16.30
CA PRO A 126 4.98 54.34 16.85
C PRO A 126 4.31 53.88 18.15
N THR A 127 4.01 52.59 18.26
CA THR A 127 3.62 51.95 19.53
C THR A 127 4.09 50.51 19.49
N THR A 128 5.24 50.24 20.10
CA THR A 128 5.38 49.61 21.43
C THR A 128 5.39 48.09 21.31
N SER A 129 6.62 47.59 21.42
CA SER A 129 7.02 46.22 21.72
C SER A 129 6.42 45.78 23.05
N GLU A 130 5.72 44.64 23.03
CA GLU A 130 5.47 43.83 24.22
C GLU A 130 6.18 42.48 24.02
N GLU A 131 7.09 42.16 24.93
CA GLU A 131 7.79 40.88 25.07
C GLU A 131 6.85 39.76 25.54
N PRO A 132 7.19 38.49 25.27
CA PRO A 132 6.36 37.34 25.60
C PRO A 132 6.42 37.04 27.10
N THR A 133 5.24 36.87 27.71
CA THR A 133 5.10 36.31 29.07
C THR A 133 5.13 34.80 28.97
N GLU A 134 6.21 34.18 29.48
CA GLU A 134 6.28 32.75 29.73
C GLU A 134 5.41 32.36 30.92
N GLU A 135 4.43 31.47 30.70
CA GLU A 135 3.77 30.72 31.78
C GLU A 135 4.40 29.32 31.90
N PRO A 136 4.85 28.90 33.09
CA PRO A 136 5.35 27.56 33.30
C PRO A 136 4.18 26.59 33.55
N THR A 137 3.82 25.81 32.54
CA THR A 137 2.83 24.73 32.71
C THR A 137 3.53 23.48 33.23
N THR A 138 3.25 23.17 34.49
CA THR A 138 3.69 22.00 35.24
C THR A 138 3.30 20.67 34.60
N ARG A 139 4.31 19.84 34.36
CA ARG A 139 4.27 18.41 34.06
C ARG A 139 3.78 17.60 35.27
N PRO A 140 2.78 16.72 35.14
CA PRO A 140 2.64 15.58 36.03
C PRO A 140 3.40 14.37 35.47
N GLU A 141 4.30 13.81 36.27
CA GLU A 141 4.83 12.45 36.10
C GLU A 141 3.72 11.42 36.32
N PRO A 142 3.73 10.30 35.58
CA PRO A 142 3.19 9.05 36.08
C PRO A 142 4.31 8.03 36.30
N THR A 143 4.61 7.82 37.58
CA THR A 143 4.76 6.54 38.28
C THR A 143 5.15 5.31 37.44
N GLU A 144 6.37 4.83 37.71
CA GLU A 144 6.80 3.46 37.47
C GLU A 144 5.90 2.47 38.23
N GLU A 145 5.19 1.60 37.50
CA GLU A 145 4.68 0.35 38.07
C GLU A 145 5.38 -0.83 37.40
N ALA A 146 6.13 -1.56 38.23
CA ALA A 146 6.68 -2.85 37.90
C ALA A 146 5.59 -3.92 37.98
N THR A 147 5.42 -4.70 36.92
CA THR A 147 4.68 -5.97 36.96
C THR A 147 5.40 -7.05 36.16
N THR A 148 6.08 -7.91 36.92
CA THR A 148 6.06 -9.37 36.86
C THR A 148 5.96 -10.07 35.51
N SER A 149 7.09 -10.67 35.17
CA SER A 149 7.31 -11.88 34.38
C SER A 149 6.32 -13.01 34.71
N GLU A 150 5.62 -13.52 33.69
CA GLU A 150 5.12 -14.89 33.65
C GLU A 150 5.43 -15.51 32.28
N GLU A 151 6.17 -16.62 32.34
CA GLU A 151 6.58 -17.52 31.27
C GLU A 151 5.43 -18.47 30.92
N PRO A 152 5.27 -18.88 29.64
CA PRO A 152 4.67 -20.19 29.38
C PRO A 152 5.57 -21.05 28.49
N THR A 153 6.32 -21.93 29.15
CA THR A 153 6.45 -23.38 28.89
C THR A 153 6.14 -23.84 27.46
N GLU A 154 7.20 -24.25 26.78
CA GLU A 154 7.21 -25.11 25.60
C GLU A 154 6.47 -26.44 25.86
N GLU A 155 5.54 -26.82 24.99
CA GLU A 155 5.22 -28.23 24.75
C GLU A 155 5.36 -28.55 23.27
N ALA A 156 6.41 -29.32 22.97
CA ALA A 156 6.62 -29.97 21.70
C ALA A 156 5.69 -31.19 21.57
N THR A 157 5.01 -31.31 20.43
CA THR A 157 4.47 -32.59 19.96
C THR A 157 4.83 -32.82 18.50
N THR A 158 5.84 -33.67 18.31
CA THR A 158 6.11 -34.44 17.11
C THR A 158 5.03 -35.51 16.91
N SER A 159 4.45 -35.68 15.72
CA SER A 159 3.97 -36.99 15.24
C SER A 159 3.56 -37.00 13.75
N ALA A 160 4.48 -37.45 12.90
CA ALA A 160 4.37 -38.38 11.76
C ALA A 160 3.24 -38.28 10.69
N GLU A 161 3.67 -38.17 9.43
CA GLU A 161 2.97 -38.62 8.19
C GLU A 161 2.64 -40.13 8.19
N PRO A 162 1.73 -40.59 7.31
CA PRO A 162 2.23 -41.17 6.05
C PRO A 162 1.40 -40.87 4.78
N ASN A 163 2.13 -40.61 3.70
CA ASN A 163 1.95 -41.03 2.29
C ASN A 163 0.85 -42.07 1.99
N GLU A 164 -0.02 -41.81 0.99
CA GLU A 164 -0.33 -42.71 -0.15
C GLU A 164 -1.04 -41.96 -1.30
N GLU A 165 -0.40 -41.90 -2.47
CA GLU A 165 -1.02 -41.84 -3.81
C GLU A 165 -1.39 -43.27 -4.29
N PRO A 166 -2.07 -43.52 -5.45
CA PRO A 166 -2.92 -42.67 -6.29
C PRO A 166 -4.28 -43.34 -6.62
N THR A 167 -5.30 -42.57 -7.03
CA THR A 167 -6.41 -43.13 -7.83
C THR A 167 -6.93 -42.17 -8.89
N THR A 168 -6.63 -42.55 -10.13
CA THR A 168 -7.26 -42.17 -11.39
C THR A 168 -8.80 -42.17 -11.28
N SER A 169 -9.42 -41.06 -11.66
CA SER A 169 -10.81 -41.06 -12.14
C SER A 169 -10.94 -40.04 -13.27
N ALA A 170 -11.27 -40.56 -14.46
CA ALA A 170 -11.44 -39.81 -15.69
C ALA A 170 -12.85 -39.17 -15.79
N GLU A 171 -12.92 -38.18 -16.69
CA GLU A 171 -14.08 -37.49 -17.31
C GLU A 171 -14.55 -36.14 -16.70
N PRO A 172 -14.99 -35.17 -17.54
CA PRO A 172 -14.71 -34.91 -18.96
C PRO A 172 -14.02 -33.55 -19.20
N THR A 173 -13.21 -33.53 -20.26
CA THR A 173 -12.51 -32.39 -20.84
C THR A 173 -13.47 -31.25 -21.21
N GLU A 174 -13.46 -30.18 -20.42
CA GLU A 174 -13.65 -28.84 -20.96
C GLU A 174 -12.27 -28.29 -21.28
N GLU A 175 -12.07 -27.93 -22.55
CA GLU A 175 -10.82 -27.36 -23.05
C GLU A 175 -10.46 -26.11 -22.22
N PRO A 176 -9.25 -26.00 -21.64
CA PRO A 176 -8.81 -24.71 -21.14
C PRO A 176 -8.71 -23.81 -22.36
N THR A 177 -9.54 -22.78 -22.37
CA THR A 177 -9.33 -21.60 -23.20
C THR A 177 -7.93 -21.11 -22.88
N THR A 178 -7.07 -21.14 -23.91
CA THR A 178 -5.74 -20.54 -23.94
C THR A 178 -5.74 -19.24 -23.16
N SER A 179 -5.16 -19.27 -21.96
CA SER A 179 -4.56 -18.08 -21.36
C SER A 179 -3.54 -17.58 -22.36
N PRO A 180 -3.54 -16.30 -22.76
CA PRO A 180 -2.47 -15.78 -23.59
C PRO A 180 -1.16 -16.05 -22.86
N GLU A 181 -0.30 -16.77 -23.57
CA GLU A 181 1.14 -16.88 -23.35
C GLU A 181 1.63 -15.48 -22.96
N ALA A 182 2.07 -15.33 -21.71
CA ALA A 182 2.98 -14.26 -21.36
C ALA A 182 4.14 -14.42 -22.34
N GLU A 183 4.36 -13.42 -23.19
CA GLU A 183 5.56 -13.38 -24.00
C GLU A 183 6.72 -13.19 -23.01
N GLU A 184 7.28 -14.31 -22.58
CA GLU A 184 8.41 -14.34 -21.68
C GLU A 184 9.63 -13.79 -22.42
N ASP A 185 9.97 -12.55 -22.10
CA ASP A 185 11.36 -12.17 -21.96
C ASP A 185 11.85 -12.71 -20.59
N SER A 186 11.84 -14.05 -20.42
CA SER A 186 12.60 -14.67 -19.34
C SER A 186 14.07 -14.61 -19.70
N GLY A 187 14.62 -13.40 -19.56
CA GLY A 187 16.04 -13.13 -19.55
C GLY A 187 16.68 -13.93 -18.43
N GLY A 188 17.05 -15.17 -18.73
CA GLY A 188 17.76 -16.03 -17.80
C GLY A 188 19.01 -15.32 -17.30
N ALA A 189 19.25 -15.42 -15.99
CA ALA A 189 20.31 -14.70 -15.33
C ALA A 189 21.66 -14.93 -16.01
N SER A 190 22.17 -13.89 -16.67
CA SER A 190 23.52 -13.87 -17.22
C SER A 190 24.30 -12.81 -16.46
N ASP A 191 25.48 -13.20 -15.96
CA ASP A 191 26.34 -12.38 -15.10
C ASP A 191 25.69 -11.86 -13.79
N GLY A 192 24.70 -12.59 -13.27
CA GLY A 192 24.03 -12.25 -12.00
C GLY A 192 22.89 -11.24 -12.12
N SER A 193 22.63 -10.72 -13.31
CA SER A 193 21.43 -9.92 -13.60
C SER A 193 20.18 -10.78 -13.70
N PHE A 194 18.99 -10.20 -13.54
CA PHE A 194 17.71 -10.90 -13.76
C PHE A 194 16.61 -9.92 -14.16
N GLY A 195 15.59 -10.41 -14.86
CA GLY A 195 14.44 -9.61 -15.31
C GLY A 195 13.21 -9.79 -14.42
N ASP A 196 12.04 -9.54 -15.01
CA ASP A 196 10.76 -9.78 -14.35
C ASP A 196 10.48 -11.26 -14.09
N GLY A 197 9.76 -11.54 -13.01
CA GLY A 197 9.45 -12.88 -12.54
C GLY A 197 9.42 -12.98 -11.02
N ILE A 198 9.07 -14.17 -10.54
CA ILE A 198 9.18 -14.56 -9.13
C ILE A 198 10.39 -15.48 -9.02
N TRP A 199 11.42 -15.01 -8.32
CA TRP A 199 12.72 -15.65 -8.21
C TRP A 199 12.93 -16.25 -6.83
N THR A 200 13.50 -17.45 -6.75
CA THR A 200 13.90 -18.09 -5.48
C THR A 200 15.28 -17.60 -5.07
N VAL A 201 15.40 -17.01 -3.88
CA VAL A 201 16.68 -16.47 -3.39
C VAL A 201 17.58 -17.62 -2.90
N GLY A 202 18.84 -17.61 -3.33
CA GLY A 202 19.83 -18.66 -3.10
C GLY A 202 19.73 -19.86 -4.05
N GLU A 203 18.76 -19.87 -4.96
CA GLU A 203 18.66 -20.89 -6.03
C GLU A 203 18.64 -20.25 -7.42
N ASP A 204 17.69 -19.34 -7.68
CA ASP A 204 17.56 -18.66 -8.97
C ASP A 204 18.39 -17.37 -9.03
N ILE A 205 18.43 -16.62 -7.92
CA ILE A 205 19.20 -15.38 -7.75
C ILE A 205 19.98 -15.41 -6.44
N GLU A 206 21.13 -14.73 -6.38
CA GLU A 206 21.91 -14.62 -5.14
C GLU A 206 21.39 -13.45 -4.27
N PRO A 207 21.56 -13.51 -2.95
CA PRO A 207 21.36 -12.34 -2.09
C PRO A 207 22.34 -11.22 -2.44
N GLY A 208 21.91 -9.97 -2.31
CA GLY A 208 22.74 -8.81 -2.63
C GLY A 208 21.94 -7.55 -2.87
N THR A 209 22.63 -6.46 -3.18
CA THR A 209 22.01 -5.21 -3.62
C THR A 209 21.95 -5.16 -5.13
N TYR A 210 20.77 -4.86 -5.66
CA TYR A 210 20.47 -4.79 -7.07
C TYR A 210 19.84 -3.45 -7.42
N SER A 211 20.13 -2.96 -8.61
CA SER A 211 19.55 -1.73 -9.15
C SER A 211 18.94 -1.98 -10.52
N THR A 212 17.87 -1.24 -10.84
CA THR A 212 17.25 -1.23 -12.16
C THR A 212 16.91 0.20 -12.57
N THR A 213 16.89 0.46 -13.87
CA THR A 213 16.22 1.62 -14.46
C THR A 213 14.96 1.12 -15.12
N VAL A 214 13.80 1.58 -14.64
CA VAL A 214 12.51 1.15 -15.15
C VAL A 214 12.38 1.62 -16.61
N PRO A 215 12.07 0.73 -17.57
CA PRO A 215 11.92 1.12 -18.97
C PRO A 215 10.85 2.20 -19.15
N ASP A 216 11.07 3.16 -20.06
CA ASP A 216 10.10 4.23 -20.36
C ASP A 216 8.75 3.69 -20.86
N GLU A 217 8.76 2.53 -21.52
CA GLU A 217 7.56 1.84 -22.01
C GLU A 217 6.84 1.01 -20.94
N SER A 218 7.37 0.91 -19.72
CA SER A 218 6.77 0.17 -18.61
C SER A 218 5.43 0.81 -18.18
N PHE A 219 4.55 0.01 -17.59
CA PHE A 219 3.35 0.51 -16.89
C PHE A 219 3.65 1.00 -15.46
N GLY A 220 4.89 0.85 -15.01
CA GLY A 220 5.36 1.08 -13.65
C GLY A 220 5.89 -0.21 -13.04
N CYS A 221 7.08 -0.13 -12.46
CA CYS A 221 7.70 -1.23 -11.75
C CYS A 221 6.98 -1.50 -10.44
N TYR A 222 6.75 -2.77 -10.14
CA TYR A 222 6.38 -3.24 -8.81
C TYR A 222 7.30 -4.38 -8.40
N TRP A 223 7.88 -4.27 -7.22
CA TRP A 223 8.77 -5.28 -6.66
C TRP A 223 8.36 -5.71 -5.25
N GLU A 224 8.68 -6.94 -4.88
CA GLU A 224 8.43 -7.49 -3.54
C GLU A 224 9.61 -8.34 -3.08
N ARG A 225 10.00 -8.19 -1.81
CA ARG A 225 10.79 -9.18 -1.08
C ARG A 225 9.85 -10.10 -0.33
N LEU A 226 10.07 -11.41 -0.43
CA LEU A 226 9.12 -12.42 0.02
C LEU A 226 9.71 -13.35 1.08
N SER A 227 8.98 -13.58 2.17
CA SER A 227 9.28 -14.62 3.17
C SER A 227 8.63 -15.97 2.86
N GLY A 228 7.87 -16.07 1.77
CA GLY A 228 7.18 -17.28 1.34
C GLY A 228 6.50 -17.12 -0.03
N PHE A 229 5.91 -18.22 -0.52
CA PHE A 229 5.28 -18.28 -1.86
C PHE A 229 3.79 -18.67 -1.79
N SER A 230 3.11 -18.41 -0.67
CA SER A 230 1.69 -18.72 -0.54
C SER A 230 0.79 -17.73 -1.29
N GLY A 231 1.32 -16.54 -1.60
CA GLY A 231 0.59 -15.44 -2.24
C GLY A 231 -0.29 -14.64 -1.28
N GLU A 232 -0.15 -14.88 0.02
CA GLU A 232 -0.81 -14.11 1.07
C GLU A 232 0.00 -12.85 1.41
N LEU A 233 -0.66 -11.82 1.93
CA LEU A 233 0.00 -10.57 2.33
C LEU A 233 1.07 -10.76 3.41
N ASP A 234 0.92 -11.80 4.23
CA ASP A 234 1.87 -12.12 5.30
C ASP A 234 3.22 -12.64 4.76
N ASP A 235 3.31 -12.98 3.47
CA ASP A 235 4.58 -13.34 2.83
C ASP A 235 5.38 -12.12 2.35
N ILE A 236 4.78 -10.94 2.28
CA ILE A 236 5.46 -9.74 1.78
C ILE A 236 6.28 -9.13 2.93
N ILE A 237 7.60 -9.16 2.80
CA ILE A 237 8.54 -8.51 3.72
C ILE A 237 8.55 -7.00 3.46
N ALA A 238 8.76 -6.63 2.21
CA ALA A 238 8.75 -5.26 1.73
C ALA A 238 8.28 -5.25 0.28
N ASN A 239 7.70 -4.13 -0.14
CA ASN A 239 7.31 -3.90 -1.53
C ASN A 239 7.45 -2.42 -1.90
N GLY A 240 7.50 -2.14 -3.19
CA GLY A 240 7.59 -0.78 -3.68
C GLY A 240 7.11 -0.65 -5.12
N ASN A 241 6.78 0.58 -5.49
CA ASN A 241 6.43 0.98 -6.83
C ASN A 241 7.43 2.02 -7.34
N VAL A 242 7.82 1.92 -8.61
CA VAL A 242 8.72 2.88 -9.24
C VAL A 242 8.19 3.23 -10.64
N GLU A 243 8.12 4.51 -10.96
CA GLU A 243 7.56 4.98 -12.22
C GLU A 243 8.50 4.70 -13.41
N PRO A 244 7.97 4.64 -14.65
CA PRO A 244 8.79 4.51 -15.86
C PRO A 244 9.87 5.59 -15.95
N GLY A 245 11.07 5.19 -16.39
CA GLY A 245 12.24 6.06 -16.53
C GLY A 245 13.01 6.33 -15.23
N LEU A 246 12.49 5.91 -14.07
CA LEU A 246 13.14 6.13 -12.77
C LEU A 246 14.00 4.93 -12.33
N GLN A 247 14.90 5.18 -11.38
CA GLN A 247 15.79 4.16 -10.82
C GLN A 247 15.24 3.59 -9.51
N ALA A 248 15.45 2.29 -9.31
CA ALA A 248 15.21 1.59 -8.05
C ALA A 248 16.47 0.84 -7.62
N THR A 249 16.75 0.84 -6.32
CA THR A 249 17.81 0.02 -5.70
C THR A 249 17.23 -0.73 -4.51
N VAL A 250 17.46 -2.04 -4.45
CA VAL A 250 16.89 -2.94 -3.42
C VAL A 250 17.95 -3.93 -2.95
N THR A 251 18.04 -4.12 -1.63
CA THR A 251 18.83 -5.18 -1.00
C THR A 251 17.95 -6.39 -0.75
N ILE A 252 18.29 -7.51 -1.39
CA ILE A 252 17.68 -8.83 -1.20
C ILE A 252 18.50 -9.58 -0.16
N ASP A 253 17.89 -9.89 1.00
CA ASP A 253 18.60 -10.57 2.07
C ASP A 253 18.68 -12.08 1.84
N SER A 254 19.70 -12.69 2.42
CA SER A 254 19.86 -14.14 2.40
C SER A 254 18.77 -14.93 3.13
N SER A 255 17.95 -14.25 3.94
CA SER A 255 16.78 -14.84 4.61
C SER A 255 15.52 -14.82 3.75
N ASP A 256 15.49 -14.02 2.69
CA ASP A 256 14.36 -13.94 1.80
C ASP A 256 14.16 -15.31 1.14
N GLN A 257 12.91 -15.72 0.99
CA GLN A 257 12.58 -16.93 0.25
C GLN A 257 12.45 -16.63 -1.24
N GLY A 258 11.97 -15.43 -1.59
CA GLY A 258 11.88 -15.02 -2.98
C GLY A 258 11.90 -13.51 -3.20
N PHE A 259 12.02 -13.13 -4.47
CA PHE A 259 11.90 -11.77 -4.96
C PHE A 259 10.96 -11.74 -6.16
N ASN A 260 9.96 -10.87 -6.12
CA ASN A 260 9.03 -10.65 -7.24
C ASN A 260 9.39 -9.34 -7.94
N SER A 261 9.50 -9.36 -9.26
CA SER A 261 9.71 -8.20 -10.11
C SER A 261 8.66 -8.21 -11.22
N GLN A 262 7.94 -7.11 -11.38
CA GLN A 262 6.93 -6.94 -12.41
C GLN A 262 7.09 -5.57 -13.09
N ASP A 263 7.28 -5.59 -14.41
CA ASP A 263 7.47 -4.41 -15.26
C ASP A 263 8.65 -3.50 -14.82
N CYS A 264 9.68 -4.08 -14.20
CA CYS A 264 10.83 -3.34 -13.67
C CYS A 264 12.03 -3.32 -14.62
N GLY A 265 12.01 -4.13 -15.68
CA GLY A 265 13.16 -4.31 -16.55
C GLY A 265 14.22 -5.21 -15.92
N THR A 266 15.49 -4.94 -16.21
CA THR A 266 16.61 -5.79 -15.77
C THR A 266 17.25 -5.24 -14.50
N TRP A 267 17.23 -6.05 -13.45
CA TRP A 267 18.00 -5.84 -12.24
C TRP A 267 19.46 -6.23 -12.45
N LEU A 268 20.36 -5.31 -12.14
CA LEU A 268 21.81 -5.48 -12.20
C LEU A 268 22.39 -5.47 -10.77
N PRO A 269 23.38 -6.32 -10.45
CA PRO A 269 24.07 -6.22 -9.17
C PRO A 269 24.73 -4.85 -9.02
N ALA A 270 24.61 -4.21 -7.86
CA ALA A 270 25.21 -2.88 -7.61
C ALA A 270 26.75 -2.87 -7.75
N GLU A 271 27.42 -4.02 -7.62
CA GLU A 271 28.88 -4.13 -7.82
C GLU A 271 29.31 -4.26 -9.30
N SER A 272 28.36 -4.31 -10.24
CA SER A 272 28.65 -4.28 -11.67
C SER A 272 29.12 -2.88 -12.10
N GLU A 273 29.90 -2.76 -13.20
CA GLU A 273 30.50 -1.48 -13.57
C GLU A 273 29.43 -0.36 -13.65
N PRO A 274 29.68 0.82 -13.04
CA PRO A 274 28.67 1.86 -12.93
C PRO A 274 28.14 2.22 -14.32
N GLN A 275 26.82 2.16 -14.48
CA GLN A 275 26.17 2.49 -15.73
C GLN A 275 26.41 4.00 -15.99
N GLU A 276 27.22 4.33 -17.00
CA GLU A 276 27.57 5.72 -17.36
C GLU A 276 26.36 6.60 -17.74
N ASP A 277 25.15 6.04 -17.72
CA ASP A 277 23.87 6.65 -18.06
C ASP A 277 22.81 6.30 -17.00
N SER A 278 23.14 6.48 -15.72
CA SER A 278 22.18 6.40 -14.60
C SER A 278 21.27 7.63 -14.66
N GLY A 279 20.33 7.57 -15.61
CA GLY A 279 19.52 8.60 -16.28
C GLY A 279 18.83 9.74 -15.52
N GLY A 280 19.22 10.10 -14.29
CA GLY A 280 18.56 11.20 -13.57
C GLY A 280 19.42 12.04 -12.64
N ALA A 281 20.62 11.60 -12.26
CA ALA A 281 21.54 12.42 -11.45
C ALA A 281 22.59 13.11 -12.34
N SER A 282 22.76 14.43 -12.20
CA SER A 282 23.76 15.21 -12.94
C SER A 282 24.28 16.37 -12.09
N ASP A 283 25.61 16.58 -12.04
CA ASP A 283 26.33 17.66 -11.33
C ASP A 283 25.47 18.51 -10.36
N GLY A 284 25.12 17.93 -9.21
CA GLY A 284 24.39 18.60 -8.14
C GLY A 284 22.86 18.61 -8.26
N SER A 285 22.26 17.87 -9.17
CA SER A 285 20.80 17.76 -9.33
C SER A 285 20.38 16.31 -9.55
N PHE A 286 19.19 15.94 -9.04
CA PHE A 286 18.59 14.63 -9.29
C PHE A 286 17.07 14.67 -9.17
N GLY A 287 16.38 13.72 -9.82
CA GLY A 287 14.92 13.61 -9.81
C GLY A 287 14.38 12.57 -8.83
N ASP A 288 13.16 12.13 -9.06
CA ASP A 288 12.56 11.02 -8.32
C ASP A 288 13.28 9.68 -8.59
N GLY A 289 13.21 8.76 -7.64
CA GLY A 289 13.94 7.48 -7.64
C GLY A 289 14.57 7.14 -6.29
N ILE A 290 15.16 5.95 -6.20
CA ILE A 290 15.93 5.48 -5.05
C ILE A 290 17.43 5.51 -5.41
N TRP A 291 18.13 6.49 -4.86
CA TRP A 291 19.51 6.84 -5.22
C TRP A 291 20.52 6.36 -4.18
N THR A 292 21.71 5.94 -4.61
CA THR A 292 22.83 5.55 -3.75
C THR A 292 23.71 6.75 -3.44
N VAL A 293 23.92 7.04 -2.15
CA VAL A 293 24.72 8.19 -1.72
C VAL A 293 26.22 7.88 -1.81
N GLY A 294 26.96 8.76 -2.47
CA GLY A 294 28.40 8.62 -2.76
C GLY A 294 28.71 7.87 -4.05
N GLU A 295 27.69 7.29 -4.71
CA GLU A 295 27.81 6.65 -6.02
C GLU A 295 26.94 7.37 -7.06
N ASP A 296 25.63 7.41 -6.86
CA ASP A 296 24.70 8.08 -7.78
C ASP A 296 24.58 9.58 -7.48
N ILE A 297 24.53 9.95 -6.20
CA ILE A 297 24.39 11.35 -5.74
C ILE A 297 25.43 11.69 -4.67
N GLU A 298 25.89 12.95 -4.63
CA GLU A 298 26.83 13.40 -3.62
C GLU A 298 26.12 13.74 -2.29
N PRO A 299 26.78 13.56 -1.12
CA PRO A 299 26.28 14.10 0.13
C PRO A 299 26.21 15.63 0.09
N GLY A 300 25.16 16.22 0.66
CA GLY A 300 24.97 17.66 0.58
C GLY A 300 23.61 18.12 1.09
N THR A 301 23.38 19.43 1.05
CA THR A 301 22.05 19.99 1.32
C THR A 301 21.36 20.27 0.01
N TYR A 302 20.23 19.62 -0.21
CA TYR A 302 19.44 19.76 -1.43
C TYR A 302 18.14 20.49 -1.14
N SER A 303 17.60 21.20 -2.14
CA SER A 303 16.25 21.76 -2.09
C SER A 303 15.45 21.37 -3.32
N THR A 304 14.13 21.25 -3.16
CA THR A 304 13.18 21.07 -4.25
C THR A 304 11.99 22.00 -4.07
N THR A 305 11.32 22.34 -5.17
CA THR A 305 9.94 22.86 -5.17
C THR A 305 9.05 21.79 -5.79
N VAL A 306 8.11 21.28 -5.00
CA VAL A 306 7.20 20.21 -5.44
C VAL A 306 6.32 20.76 -6.59
N PRO A 307 6.25 20.09 -7.75
CA PRO A 307 5.40 20.52 -8.86
C PRO A 307 3.93 20.67 -8.44
N ASP A 308 3.20 21.64 -8.99
CA ASP A 308 1.78 21.87 -8.65
C ASP A 308 0.89 20.69 -9.09
N GLU A 309 1.31 19.95 -10.12
CA GLU A 309 0.66 18.76 -10.65
C GLU A 309 0.99 17.45 -9.90
N SER A 310 1.94 17.49 -8.95
CA SER A 310 2.32 16.32 -8.14
C SER A 310 1.15 15.87 -7.26
N PHE A 311 1.11 14.57 -6.92
CA PHE A 311 0.19 14.04 -5.91
C PHE A 311 0.65 14.31 -4.46
N GLY A 312 1.84 14.89 -4.31
CA GLY A 312 2.49 15.19 -3.04
C GLY A 312 3.84 14.49 -2.96
N CYS A 313 4.87 15.23 -2.58
CA CYS A 313 6.23 14.71 -2.44
C CYS A 313 6.35 13.85 -1.18
N TYR A 314 7.00 12.70 -1.33
CA TYR A 314 7.50 11.91 -0.23
C TYR A 314 8.99 11.64 -0.42
N TRP A 315 9.78 11.83 0.64
CA TRP A 315 11.22 11.60 0.59
C TRP A 315 11.70 10.84 1.83
N GLU A 316 12.79 10.10 1.68
CA GLU A 316 13.44 9.35 2.75
C GLU A 316 14.96 9.45 2.66
N ARG A 317 15.62 9.58 3.81
CA ARG A 317 17.04 9.26 3.98
C ARG A 317 17.16 7.84 4.49
N LEU A 318 18.05 7.06 3.89
CA LEU A 318 18.09 5.61 4.09
C LEU A 318 19.43 5.13 4.67
N SER A 319 19.38 4.20 5.61
CA SER A 319 20.54 3.45 6.13
C SER A 319 20.77 2.12 5.41
N GLY A 320 19.88 1.73 4.50
CA GLY A 320 19.94 0.52 3.70
C GLY A 320 18.82 0.51 2.65
N PHE A 321 18.77 -0.53 1.82
CA PHE A 321 17.80 -0.66 0.72
C PHE A 321 16.89 -1.87 0.89
N SER A 322 16.65 -2.33 2.12
CA SER A 322 15.76 -3.48 2.40
C SER A 322 14.30 -3.20 2.02
N GLY A 323 13.92 -1.92 1.93
CA GLY A 323 12.53 -1.47 1.78
C GLY A 323 11.73 -1.49 3.09
N GLU A 324 12.35 -1.88 4.20
CA GLU A 324 11.71 -1.96 5.51
C GLU A 324 11.83 -0.63 6.27
N LEU A 325 10.92 -0.40 7.22
CA LEU A 325 10.89 0.83 8.00
C LEU A 325 12.16 1.05 8.84
N ASP A 326 12.86 -0.03 9.20
CA ASP A 326 14.09 0.03 9.99
C ASP A 326 15.25 0.68 9.23
N ASP A 327 15.18 0.75 7.90
CA ASP A 327 16.16 1.44 7.06
C ASP A 327 15.89 2.95 6.91
N ILE A 328 14.74 3.44 7.37
CA ILE A 328 14.39 4.86 7.23
C ILE A 328 15.04 5.65 8.38
N ILE A 329 16.05 6.46 8.04
CA ILE A 329 16.72 7.38 8.98
C ILE A 329 15.81 8.57 9.27
N ALA A 330 15.23 9.14 8.22
CA ALA A 330 14.31 10.28 8.29
C ALA A 330 13.44 10.29 7.06
N ASN A 331 12.20 10.78 7.18
CA ASN A 331 11.30 10.95 6.05
C ASN A 331 10.46 12.22 6.20
N GLY A 332 9.79 12.60 5.11
CA GLY A 332 8.86 13.73 5.13
C GLY A 332 7.92 13.73 3.95
N ASN A 333 6.79 14.41 4.13
CA ASN A 333 5.82 14.70 3.08
C ASN A 333 5.75 16.20 2.83
N VAL A 334 5.63 16.60 1.56
CA VAL A 334 5.53 18.01 1.16
C VAL A 334 4.41 18.17 0.14
N GLU A 335 3.51 19.13 0.38
CA GLU A 335 2.37 19.39 -0.50
C GLU A 335 2.83 20.03 -1.83
N PRO A 336 2.07 19.84 -2.94
CA PRO A 336 2.32 20.50 -4.22
C PRO A 336 2.48 22.02 -4.08
N GLY A 337 3.45 22.58 -4.81
CA GLY A 337 3.79 24.01 -4.81
C GLY A 337 4.62 24.47 -3.60
N LEU A 338 4.89 23.61 -2.61
CA LEU A 338 5.73 23.92 -1.46
C LEU A 338 7.19 23.49 -1.69
N GLN A 339 8.08 24.01 -0.85
CA GLN A 339 9.52 23.71 -0.90
C GLN A 339 9.93 22.74 0.20
N ALA A 340 10.90 21.88 -0.12
CA ALA A 340 11.62 21.04 0.83
C ALA A 340 13.11 21.40 0.83
N THR A 341 13.79 21.24 1.96
CA THR A 341 15.26 21.31 2.04
C THR A 341 15.73 20.21 2.96
N VAL A 342 16.63 19.36 2.46
CA VAL A 342 17.10 18.16 3.17
C VAL A 342 18.62 18.10 3.09
N THR A 343 19.27 17.86 4.23
CA THR A 343 20.70 17.51 4.27
C THR A 343 20.84 16.00 4.24
N ILE A 344 21.43 15.50 3.16
CA ILE A 344 21.83 14.11 2.94
C ILE A 344 23.24 13.96 3.51
N ASP A 345 23.38 13.15 4.55
CA ASP A 345 24.67 12.97 5.22
C ASP A 345 25.52 11.95 4.47
N SER A 346 26.84 12.08 4.54
CA SER A 346 27.76 11.12 3.90
C SER A 346 27.73 9.72 4.51
N SER A 347 27.00 9.51 5.60
CA SER A 347 26.78 8.20 6.21
C SER A 347 25.51 7.52 5.71
N ASP A 348 24.63 8.25 5.03
CA ASP A 348 23.44 7.67 4.43
C ASP A 348 23.87 6.69 3.34
N GLN A 349 23.16 5.58 3.23
CA GLN A 349 23.38 4.64 2.14
C GLN A 349 22.59 5.08 0.91
N GLY A 350 21.40 5.65 1.10
CA GLY A 350 20.55 6.09 -0.01
C GLY A 350 19.61 7.24 0.31
N PHE A 351 18.96 7.72 -0.75
CA PHE A 351 17.91 8.72 -0.69
C PHE A 351 16.76 8.31 -1.61
N ASN A 352 15.54 8.22 -1.07
CA ASN A 352 14.33 7.96 -1.84
C ASN A 352 13.59 9.27 -2.08
N SER A 353 13.18 9.51 -3.33
CA SER A 353 12.35 10.64 -3.74
C SER A 353 11.20 10.15 -4.60
N GLN A 354 9.98 10.49 -4.21
CA GLN A 354 8.76 10.14 -4.95
C GLN A 354 7.90 11.39 -5.09
N ASP A 355 7.51 11.70 -6.33
CA ASP A 355 6.64 12.84 -6.66
C ASP A 355 7.19 14.20 -6.17
N CYS A 356 8.50 14.34 -6.00
CA CYS A 356 9.15 15.54 -5.46
C CYS A 356 9.70 16.47 -6.56
N GLY A 357 9.79 16.00 -7.80
CA GLY A 357 10.43 16.75 -8.87
C GLY A 357 11.95 16.76 -8.72
N THR A 358 12.59 17.87 -9.09
CA THR A 358 14.06 17.97 -9.10
C THR A 358 14.61 18.54 -7.80
N TRP A 359 15.50 17.79 -7.17
CA TRP A 359 16.35 18.22 -6.07
C TRP A 359 17.62 18.89 -6.61
N GLU A 360 17.97 20.04 -6.06
CA GLU A 360 19.11 20.86 -6.44
C GLU A 360 20.03 21.08 -5.24
N LEU A 361 21.32 20.79 -5.38
CA LEU A 361 22.35 20.99 -4.37
C LEU A 361 22.48 22.49 -4.06
N GLN A 362 22.56 22.80 -2.78
CA GLN A 362 22.70 24.16 -2.27
C GLN A 362 24.18 24.43 -1.93
N ASP A 363 24.71 25.56 -2.41
CA ASP A 363 26.08 26.02 -2.18
C ASP A 363 26.39 26.47 -0.75
#